data_AF-K2DI76-F1
#
_entry.id   AF-K2DI76-F1
#
_cell.length_a   1.000
_cell.length_b   1.000
_cell.length_c   1.000
_cell.angle_alpha   90.00
_cell.angle_beta   90.00
_cell.angle_gamma   90.00
#
_symmetry.space_group_name_H-M   'P 1'
#
loop_
_entity.id
_entity.type
_entity.pdbx_description
1 polymer ?
#
loop_
_entity_poly.entity_id
_entity_poly.type
_entity_poly.pdbx_seq_one_letter_code
_entity_poly.pdbx_strand_id
1 'polypeptide(L)'
;MIQSFFHFDIRLKTLFYSFLSFGFLPLFNLPLLPAILENFLTRFLSDGTTRFTLALHYSAPLAALMFSSSILVFSKMEKSKRLKKIIIPYAAFLIINTFILHQFILHGPLALSYNKTFYLQTKNNQYVEDFIKKIPKDHGLIMTQNNIALRFSHQKVMLLDQAPEHFNPSVIAINLTPGQNPNNFFPLNYETTTSLKDRLLIDPLYKVTKHGDELYIFKKIK
;
A
#
# COMPACT_ATOMS: atom_id res chain seq x y z
N MET A 1 -20.55 9.87 -1.29
CA MET A 1 -20.52 11.35 -1.08
C MET A 1 -20.80 11.80 0.37
N ILE A 2 -21.81 11.28 1.09
CA ILE A 2 -22.09 11.69 2.49
C ILE A 2 -21.03 11.17 3.49
N GLN A 3 -20.49 9.96 3.29
CA GLN A 3 -19.39 9.41 4.12
C GLN A 3 -18.10 10.28 4.10
N SER A 4 -17.91 11.08 3.05
CA SER A 4 -16.78 12.01 2.92
C SER A 4 -16.77 13.07 4.03
N PHE A 5 -17.95 13.48 4.53
CA PHE A 5 -18.07 14.43 5.64
C PHE A 5 -17.65 13.82 6.99
N PHE A 6 -17.86 12.52 7.18
CA PHE A 6 -17.52 11.83 8.44
C PHE A 6 -16.02 11.53 8.62
N HIS A 7 -15.20 11.79 7.61
CA HIS A 7 -13.74 11.65 7.69
C HIS A 7 -13.00 12.99 7.76
N PHE A 8 -13.69 14.07 8.14
CA PHE A 8 -13.11 15.41 8.28
C PHE A 8 -11.84 15.39 9.16
N ASP A 9 -11.88 14.68 10.28
CA ASP A 9 -10.74 14.56 11.20
C ASP A 9 -9.50 13.94 10.55
N ILE A 10 -9.69 12.91 9.72
CA ILE A 10 -8.59 12.22 9.03
C ILE A 10 -8.00 13.14 7.96
N ARG A 11 -8.84 13.87 7.22
CA ARG A 11 -8.40 14.82 6.19
C ARG A 11 -7.62 15.98 6.78
N LEU A 12 -8.12 16.54 7.89
CA LEU A 12 -7.46 17.64 8.60
C LEU A 12 -6.13 17.20 9.19
N LYS A 13 -6.08 16.02 9.83
CA LYS A 13 -4.82 15.41 10.27
C LYS A 13 -3.86 15.18 9.13
N THR A 14 -4.34 14.68 7.98
CA THR A 14 -3.50 14.44 6.79
C THR A 14 -2.90 15.75 6.28
N LEU A 15 -3.69 16.82 6.15
CA LEU A 15 -3.20 18.15 5.78
C LEU A 15 -2.16 18.64 6.78
N PHE A 16 -2.51 18.63 8.06
CA PHE A 16 -1.65 19.12 9.14
C PHE A 16 -0.30 18.41 9.15
N TYR A 17 -0.28 17.08 9.18
CA TYR A 17 0.97 16.31 9.19
C TYR A 17 1.75 16.42 7.88
N SER A 18 1.07 16.57 6.74
CA SER A 18 1.75 16.80 5.46
C SER A 18 2.49 18.13 5.46
N PHE A 19 1.86 19.23 5.89
CA PHE A 19 2.55 20.53 5.99
C PHE A 19 3.59 20.56 7.11
N LEU A 20 3.28 20.00 8.27
CA LEU A 20 4.20 19.92 9.41
C LEU A 20 5.47 19.15 9.06
N SER A 21 5.40 18.10 8.23
CA SER A 21 6.58 17.36 7.74
C SER A 21 7.58 18.25 6.97
N PHE A 22 7.11 19.38 6.44
CA PHE A 22 7.91 20.41 5.77
C PHE A 22 7.96 21.72 6.58
N GLY A 23 7.66 21.67 7.89
CA GLY A 23 7.66 22.80 8.81
C GLY A 23 6.67 23.92 8.43
N PHE A 24 5.68 23.63 7.60
CA PHE A 24 4.77 24.59 6.99
C PHE A 24 5.40 25.54 5.95
N LEU A 25 6.66 25.33 5.53
CA LEU A 25 7.27 26.15 4.47
C LEU A 25 6.43 26.23 3.20
N PRO A 26 5.79 25.14 2.71
CA PRO A 26 5.06 25.20 1.46
C PRO A 26 3.88 26.18 1.44
N LEU A 27 3.33 26.55 2.61
CA LEU A 27 2.25 27.55 2.71
C LEU A 27 2.71 28.95 2.29
N PHE A 28 4.01 29.24 2.37
CA PHE A 28 4.58 30.54 2.05
C PHE A 28 5.02 30.67 0.58
N ASN A 29 4.86 29.61 -0.22
CA ASN A 29 5.12 29.65 -1.65
C ASN A 29 3.82 29.74 -2.46
N LEU A 30 3.26 30.94 -2.52
CA LEU A 30 1.99 31.20 -3.20
C LEU A 30 1.90 30.63 -4.64
N PRO A 31 2.96 30.66 -5.48
CA PRO A 31 2.91 30.08 -6.83
C PRO A 31 2.63 28.58 -6.90
N LEU A 32 3.16 27.78 -5.98
CA LEU A 32 2.96 26.32 -5.98
C LEU A 32 1.77 25.86 -5.12
N LEU A 33 1.20 26.77 -4.32
CA LEU A 33 0.09 26.45 -3.42
C LEU A 33 -1.16 25.92 -4.15
N PRO A 34 -1.59 26.47 -5.31
CA PRO A 34 -2.72 25.91 -6.06
C PRO A 34 -2.52 24.44 -6.46
N ALA A 35 -1.33 24.09 -6.97
CA ALA A 35 -1.01 22.72 -7.38
C ALA A 35 -0.95 21.74 -6.18
N ILE A 36 -0.48 22.22 -5.04
CA ILE A 36 -0.50 21.47 -3.77
C ILE A 36 -1.95 21.21 -3.33
N LEU A 37 -2.81 22.23 -3.36
CA LEU A 37 -4.21 22.11 -2.96
C LEU A 37 -5.01 21.21 -3.90
N GLU A 38 -4.77 21.29 -5.21
CA GLU A 38 -5.37 20.40 -6.20
C GLU A 38 -5.05 18.92 -5.91
N ASN A 39 -3.79 18.62 -5.57
CA ASN A 39 -3.38 17.27 -5.18
C ASN A 39 -4.10 16.76 -3.91
N PHE A 40 -4.43 17.64 -2.96
CA PHE A 40 -5.25 17.27 -1.80
C PHE A 40 -6.72 17.10 -2.16
N LEU A 41 -7.28 18.00 -2.96
CA LEU A 41 -8.69 17.96 -3.38
C LEU A 41 -9.01 16.68 -4.15
N THR A 42 -8.20 16.35 -5.15
CA THR A 42 -8.35 15.12 -5.94
C THR A 42 -8.34 13.87 -5.04
N ARG A 43 -7.51 13.85 -3.99
CA ARG A 43 -7.46 12.76 -3.01
C ARG A 43 -8.65 12.69 -2.09
N PHE A 44 -9.15 13.84 -1.64
CA PHE A 44 -10.28 13.88 -0.73
C PHE A 44 -11.61 13.61 -1.44
N LEU A 45 -11.69 13.90 -2.73
CA LEU A 45 -12.89 13.69 -3.54
C LEU A 45 -12.95 12.31 -4.24
N SER A 46 -11.84 11.56 -4.30
CA SER A 46 -11.80 10.29 -5.04
C SER A 46 -12.24 9.08 -4.20
N ASP A 47 -13.18 8.30 -4.75
CA ASP A 47 -13.72 7.07 -4.16
C ASP A 47 -12.81 5.85 -4.45
N GLY A 48 -11.66 5.76 -3.77
CA GLY A 48 -10.93 4.51 -3.48
C GLY A 48 -10.24 3.72 -4.61
N THR A 49 -10.84 3.63 -5.81
CA THR A 49 -10.35 2.83 -6.96
C THR A 49 -9.07 3.39 -7.58
N THR A 50 -8.76 4.65 -7.32
CA THR A 50 -7.58 5.37 -7.81
C THR A 50 -6.33 5.16 -6.95
N ARG A 51 -6.46 4.59 -5.73
CA ARG A 51 -5.38 4.45 -4.73
C ARG A 51 -4.18 3.62 -5.22
N PHE A 52 -4.38 2.75 -6.22
CA PHE A 52 -3.37 1.87 -6.79
C PHE A 52 -2.77 2.36 -8.13
N THR A 53 -3.07 3.60 -8.54
CA THR A 53 -2.40 4.23 -9.70
C THR A 53 -1.18 5.04 -9.26
N LEU A 54 -0.19 5.26 -10.13
CA LEU A 54 0.98 6.11 -9.82
C LEU A 54 0.61 7.51 -9.29
N ALA A 55 -0.54 8.04 -9.68
CA ALA A 55 -1.04 9.33 -9.24
C ALA A 55 -1.35 9.37 -7.72
N LEU A 56 -1.68 8.22 -7.12
CA LEU A 56 -2.00 8.09 -5.68
C LEU A 56 -1.12 7.08 -4.92
N HIS A 57 -0.30 6.29 -5.62
CA HIS A 57 0.78 5.53 -5.00
C HIS A 57 1.76 6.50 -4.33
N TYR A 58 1.91 6.36 -3.02
CA TYR A 58 2.94 7.03 -2.21
C TYR A 58 2.94 8.55 -2.20
N SER A 59 1.84 9.23 -2.56
CA SER A 59 1.78 10.70 -2.56
C SER A 59 2.96 11.38 -3.28
N ALA A 60 3.62 10.67 -4.20
CA ALA A 60 4.90 11.06 -4.78
C ALA A 60 4.85 12.45 -5.46
N PRO A 61 3.82 12.77 -6.27
CA PRO A 61 3.69 14.11 -6.86
C PRO A 61 3.56 15.22 -5.81
N LEU A 62 2.78 14.98 -4.76
CA LEU A 62 2.59 15.96 -3.69
C LEU A 62 3.88 16.16 -2.90
N ALA A 63 4.58 15.08 -2.55
CA ALA A 63 5.84 15.16 -1.83
C ALA A 63 6.88 15.97 -2.61
N ALA A 64 7.00 15.75 -3.92
CA ALA A 64 7.89 16.51 -4.79
C ALA A 64 7.52 18.01 -4.85
N LEU A 65 6.22 18.32 -4.98
CA LEU A 65 5.73 19.70 -4.96
C LEU A 65 6.01 20.39 -3.62
N MET A 66 5.72 19.73 -2.51
CA MET A 66 5.95 20.25 -1.16
C MET A 66 7.44 20.46 -0.88
N PHE A 67 8.30 19.54 -1.32
CA PHE A 67 9.75 19.66 -1.22
C PHE A 67 10.29 20.85 -2.02
N SER A 68 9.91 20.94 -3.30
CA SER A 68 10.31 22.03 -4.19
C SER A 68 9.85 23.38 -3.66
N SER A 69 8.62 23.42 -3.15
CA SER A 69 8.03 24.58 -2.49
C SER A 69 8.81 25.01 -1.25
N SER A 70 9.21 24.04 -0.43
CA SER A 70 10.02 24.27 0.77
C SER A 70 11.39 24.86 0.43
N ILE A 71 12.08 24.30 -0.57
CA ILE A 71 13.39 24.81 -1.02
C ILE A 71 13.29 26.27 -1.47
N LEU A 72 12.26 26.62 -2.25
CA LEU A 72 12.08 27.98 -2.75
C LEU A 72 11.89 28.98 -1.60
N VAL A 73 11.09 28.63 -0.58
CA VAL A 73 10.90 29.48 0.60
C VAL A 73 12.18 29.55 1.43
N PHE A 74 12.83 28.42 1.66
CA PHE A 74 14.09 28.36 2.41
C PHE A 74 15.19 29.21 1.77
N SER A 75 15.32 29.17 0.43
CA SER A 75 16.26 30.04 -0.30
C SER A 75 15.92 31.54 -0.16
N LYS A 76 14.63 31.90 -0.13
CA LYS A 76 14.21 33.28 0.17
C LYS A 76 14.55 33.67 1.61
N MET A 77 14.41 32.76 2.58
CA MET A 77 14.80 33.00 3.97
C MET A 77 16.30 33.25 4.10
N GLU A 78 17.13 32.49 3.37
CA GLU A 78 18.60 32.63 3.36
C GLU A 78 19.06 34.00 2.87
N LYS A 79 18.38 34.53 1.86
CA LYS A 79 18.65 35.87 1.31
C LYS A 79 18.14 37.00 2.21
N SER A 80 17.27 36.72 3.19
CA SER A 80 16.69 37.72 4.08
C SER A 80 17.55 37.95 5.32
N LYS A 81 17.99 39.20 5.54
CA LYS A 81 18.77 39.59 6.74
C LYS A 81 18.06 39.28 8.06
N ARG A 82 16.71 39.31 8.07
CA ARG A 82 15.90 39.02 9.27
C ARG A 82 15.75 37.51 9.50
N LEU A 83 15.43 36.77 8.44
CA LEU A 83 15.10 35.34 8.56
C LEU A 83 16.36 34.46 8.59
N LYS A 84 17.51 34.94 8.10
CA LYS A 84 18.77 34.20 8.14
C LYS A 84 19.16 33.75 9.55
N LYS A 85 18.84 34.54 10.57
CA LYS A 85 19.13 34.22 11.98
C LYS A 85 18.39 32.98 12.49
N ILE A 86 17.23 32.67 11.92
CA ILE A 86 16.41 31.54 12.36
C ILE A 86 16.61 30.28 11.51
N ILE A 87 17.46 30.30 10.48
CA ILE A 87 17.62 29.16 9.58
C ILE A 87 18.16 27.93 10.29
N ILE A 88 19.21 28.07 11.09
CA ILE A 88 19.82 26.96 11.84
C ILE A 88 18.82 26.36 12.83
N PRO A 89 18.18 27.12 13.74
CA PRO A 89 17.21 26.54 14.66
C PRO A 89 16.00 25.96 13.92
N TYR A 90 15.59 26.54 12.80
CA TYR A 90 14.50 26.01 11.99
C TYR A 90 14.86 24.69 11.29
N ALA A 91 16.08 24.56 10.76
CA ALA A 91 16.58 23.32 10.19
C ALA A 91 16.69 22.20 11.25
N ALA A 92 17.16 22.54 12.45
CA ALA A 92 17.17 21.61 13.58
C ALA A 92 15.75 21.18 13.96
N PHE A 93 14.81 22.12 14.02
CA PHE A 93 13.39 21.82 14.21
C PHE A 93 12.86 20.87 13.14
N LEU A 94 13.13 21.12 11.85
CA LEU A 94 12.69 20.24 10.77
C LEU A 94 13.21 18.81 10.96
N ILE A 95 14.50 18.64 11.23
CA ILE A 95 15.11 17.32 11.42
C ILE A 95 14.45 16.59 12.60
N ILE A 96 14.33 17.25 13.76
CA ILE A 96 13.73 16.66 14.97
C ILE A 96 12.26 16.34 14.74
N ASN A 97 11.51 17.26 14.16
CA ASN A 97 10.09 17.09 13.88
C ASN A 97 9.85 15.95 12.89
N THR A 98 10.61 15.87 11.80
CA THR A 98 10.50 14.77 10.83
C THR A 98 10.86 13.43 11.48
N PHE A 99 11.90 13.38 12.32
CA PHE A 99 12.25 12.18 13.06
C PHE A 99 11.12 11.74 14.00
N ILE A 100 10.56 12.67 14.79
CA ILE A 100 9.48 12.38 15.73
C ILE A 100 8.21 11.92 14.99
N LEU A 101 7.84 12.65 13.93
CA LEU A 101 6.68 12.31 13.12
C LEU A 101 6.82 10.94 12.50
N HIS A 102 7.96 10.68 11.85
CA HIS A 102 8.18 9.41 11.16
C HIS A 102 8.27 8.25 12.15
N GLN A 103 8.95 8.42 13.28
CA GLN A 103 9.26 7.31 14.17
C GLN A 103 8.14 7.00 15.18
N PHE A 104 7.49 8.02 15.75
CA PHE A 104 6.61 7.86 16.91
C PHE A 104 5.15 8.18 16.62
N ILE A 105 4.85 9.09 15.68
CA ILE A 105 3.46 9.53 15.43
C ILE A 105 2.86 8.76 14.26
N LEU A 106 3.54 8.78 13.10
CA LEU A 106 3.08 8.17 11.86
C LEU A 106 3.52 6.71 11.71
N HIS A 107 4.38 6.21 12.62
CA HIS A 107 4.83 4.82 12.66
C HIS A 107 5.36 4.33 11.31
N GLY A 108 6.30 5.09 10.74
CA GLY A 108 6.96 4.76 9.49
C GLY A 108 7.65 3.40 9.52
N PRO A 109 8.04 2.85 8.35
CA PRO A 109 8.51 1.47 8.21
C PRO A 109 9.75 1.15 9.04
N LEU A 110 10.55 2.14 9.43
CA LEU A 110 11.68 1.94 10.35
C LEU A 110 11.22 1.37 11.71
N ALA A 111 10.00 1.66 12.15
CA ALA A 111 9.43 1.07 13.36
C ALA A 111 9.29 -0.46 13.28
N LEU A 112 9.20 -1.03 12.07
CA LEU A 112 9.14 -2.49 11.87
C LEU A 112 10.45 -3.18 12.23
N SER A 113 11.60 -2.49 12.09
CA SER A 113 12.94 -3.05 12.36
C SER A 113 13.17 -3.50 13.81
N TYR A 114 12.40 -2.96 14.77
CA TYR A 114 12.46 -3.36 16.18
C TYR A 114 11.12 -3.92 16.69
N ASN A 115 10.12 -4.06 15.82
CA ASN A 115 8.83 -4.61 16.20
C ASN A 115 8.93 -6.14 16.30
N LYS A 116 8.91 -6.69 17.52
CA LYS A 116 9.00 -8.14 17.76
C LYS A 116 7.89 -8.92 17.04
N THR A 117 6.67 -8.36 16.95
CA THR A 117 5.54 -9.00 16.27
C THR A 117 5.80 -9.16 14.78
N PHE A 118 6.46 -8.18 14.14
CA PHE A 118 6.86 -8.31 12.74
C PHE A 118 7.78 -9.52 12.50
N TYR A 119 8.76 -9.75 13.39
CA TYR A 119 9.65 -10.91 13.31
C TYR A 119 8.96 -12.25 13.66
N LEU A 120 8.01 -12.24 14.60
CA LEU A 120 7.23 -13.43 14.94
C LEU A 120 6.28 -13.83 13.81
N GLN A 121 5.62 -12.86 13.17
CA GLN A 121 4.77 -13.09 12.01
C GLN A 121 5.58 -13.57 10.80
N THR A 122 6.77 -13.02 10.58
CA THR A 122 7.65 -13.49 9.50
C THR A 122 8.23 -14.89 9.74
N LYS A 123 8.36 -15.36 10.99
CA LYS A 123 8.68 -16.77 11.25
C LYS A 123 7.56 -17.72 10.80
N ASN A 124 6.29 -17.32 11.00
CA ASN A 124 5.14 -18.09 10.53
C ASN A 124 5.00 -18.09 8.99
N ASN A 125 5.79 -17.28 8.28
CA ASN A 125 5.84 -17.32 6.82
C ASN A 125 6.44 -18.63 6.29
N GLN A 126 7.19 -19.42 7.07
CA GLN A 126 7.75 -20.68 6.55
C GLN A 126 6.67 -21.61 5.99
N TYR A 127 5.51 -21.67 6.65
CA TYR A 127 4.36 -22.43 6.20
C TYR A 127 3.84 -21.95 4.83
N VAL A 128 3.72 -20.64 4.65
CA VAL A 128 3.28 -20.02 3.39
C VAL A 128 4.36 -20.14 2.31
N GLU A 129 5.63 -19.99 2.66
CA GLU A 129 6.76 -20.14 1.74
C GLU A 129 6.88 -21.58 1.23
N ASP A 130 6.66 -22.58 2.09
CA ASP A 130 6.65 -23.99 1.68
C ASP A 130 5.44 -24.32 0.82
N PHE A 131 4.30 -23.66 1.04
CA PHE A 131 3.17 -23.69 0.13
C PHE A 131 3.51 -23.06 -1.24
N ILE A 132 4.13 -21.88 -1.26
CA ILE A 132 4.52 -21.17 -2.49
C ILE A 132 5.48 -22.02 -3.34
N LYS A 133 6.43 -22.73 -2.72
CA LYS A 133 7.34 -23.63 -3.43
C LYS A 133 6.63 -24.78 -4.15
N LYS A 134 5.46 -25.20 -3.68
CA LYS A 134 4.65 -26.27 -4.29
C LYS A 134 3.78 -25.78 -5.44
N ILE A 135 3.59 -24.47 -5.59
CA ILE A 135 2.83 -23.89 -6.69
C ILE A 135 3.62 -24.13 -7.99
N PRO A 136 3.03 -24.78 -9.00
CA PRO A 136 3.70 -25.05 -10.26
C PRO A 136 4.03 -23.74 -11.00
N LYS A 137 5.33 -23.47 -11.15
CA LYS A 137 5.88 -22.22 -11.68
C LYS A 137 5.96 -22.16 -13.20
N ASP A 138 6.05 -23.32 -13.85
CA ASP A 138 6.28 -23.42 -15.31
C ASP A 138 4.99 -23.72 -16.10
N HIS A 139 3.84 -23.70 -15.42
CA HIS A 139 2.56 -24.10 -15.96
C HIS A 139 1.67 -22.89 -16.27
N GLY A 140 2.00 -22.08 -17.28
CA GLY A 140 1.08 -21.07 -17.81
C GLY A 140 0.72 -19.94 -16.83
N LEU A 141 -0.54 -19.49 -16.88
CA LEU A 141 -1.06 -18.38 -16.06
C LEU A 141 -1.40 -18.87 -14.64
N ILE A 142 -0.82 -18.20 -13.64
CA ILE A 142 -1.11 -18.40 -12.22
C ILE A 142 -2.07 -17.31 -11.76
N MET A 143 -3.20 -17.69 -11.19
CA MET A 143 -4.18 -16.79 -10.61
C MET A 143 -4.15 -16.92 -9.08
N THR A 144 -3.87 -15.84 -8.35
CA THR A 144 -3.69 -15.91 -6.89
C THR A 144 -3.91 -14.57 -6.17
N GLN A 145 -3.89 -14.58 -4.84
CA GLN A 145 -4.08 -13.39 -4.00
C GLN A 145 -2.85 -12.48 -3.98
N ASN A 146 -3.05 -11.22 -3.61
CA ASN A 146 -2.01 -10.18 -3.64
C ASN A 146 -0.75 -10.55 -2.83
N ASN A 147 -0.93 -11.14 -1.64
CA ASN A 147 0.17 -11.58 -0.78
C ASN A 147 1.03 -12.70 -1.39
N ILE A 148 0.47 -13.51 -2.29
CA ILE A 148 1.19 -14.60 -2.96
C ILE A 148 1.70 -14.12 -4.32
N ALA A 149 0.92 -13.32 -5.06
CA ALA A 149 1.24 -12.86 -6.42
C ALA A 149 2.62 -12.17 -6.50
N LEU A 150 2.99 -11.42 -5.47
CA LEU A 150 4.29 -10.75 -5.35
C LEU A 150 5.49 -11.71 -5.40
N ARG A 151 5.29 -13.00 -5.07
CA ARG A 151 6.33 -14.05 -5.10
C ARG A 151 6.51 -14.65 -6.49
N PHE A 152 5.70 -14.23 -7.47
CA PHE A 152 5.71 -14.70 -8.85
C PHE A 152 6.00 -13.56 -9.85
N SER A 153 6.74 -12.53 -9.43
CA SER A 153 7.02 -11.32 -10.22
C SER A 153 7.62 -11.55 -11.62
N HIS A 154 8.23 -12.71 -11.86
CA HIS A 154 8.83 -13.09 -13.15
C HIS A 154 8.01 -14.12 -13.95
N GLN A 155 6.76 -14.36 -13.55
CA GLN A 155 5.86 -15.34 -14.17
C GLN A 155 4.58 -14.68 -14.65
N LYS A 156 3.82 -15.40 -15.48
CA LYS A 156 2.47 -14.98 -15.87
C LYS A 156 1.56 -15.15 -14.66
N VAL A 157 1.39 -14.07 -13.91
CA VAL A 157 0.55 -14.03 -12.71
C VAL A 157 -0.55 -12.98 -12.85
N MET A 158 -1.74 -13.29 -12.34
CA MET A 158 -2.83 -12.33 -12.19
C MET A 158 -3.50 -12.48 -10.82
N LEU A 159 -4.20 -11.44 -10.40
CA LEU A 159 -5.00 -11.48 -9.18
C LEU A 159 -6.20 -12.43 -9.33
N LEU A 160 -6.67 -12.99 -8.20
CA LEU A 160 -7.89 -13.80 -8.17
C LEU A 160 -9.06 -13.07 -8.80
N ASP A 161 -9.87 -13.81 -9.55
CA ASP A 161 -11.13 -13.36 -10.10
C ASP A 161 -12.24 -14.35 -9.72
N GLN A 162 -13.47 -13.86 -9.61
CA GLN A 162 -14.63 -14.69 -9.27
C GLN A 162 -14.99 -15.66 -10.41
N ALA A 163 -14.66 -15.32 -11.64
CA ALA A 163 -14.89 -16.12 -12.85
C ALA A 163 -13.54 -16.49 -13.51
N PRO A 164 -12.75 -17.39 -12.92
CA PRO A 164 -11.46 -17.79 -13.46
C PRO A 164 -11.56 -18.38 -14.87
N GLU A 165 -12.71 -18.90 -15.27
CA GLU A 165 -12.96 -19.49 -16.58
C GLU A 165 -12.70 -18.50 -17.73
N HIS A 166 -12.94 -17.21 -17.51
CA HIS A 166 -12.69 -16.16 -18.51
C HIS A 166 -11.20 -16.01 -18.87
N PHE A 167 -10.32 -16.31 -17.92
CA PHE A 167 -8.87 -16.13 -18.07
C PHE A 167 -8.15 -17.46 -18.30
N ASN A 168 -8.85 -18.58 -18.07
CA ASN A 168 -8.34 -19.93 -18.24
C ASN A 168 -6.98 -20.17 -17.55
N PRO A 169 -6.86 -19.89 -16.23
CA PRO A 169 -5.62 -20.05 -15.50
C PRO A 169 -5.24 -21.53 -15.45
N SER A 170 -3.95 -21.80 -15.60
CA SER A 170 -3.40 -23.14 -15.48
C SER A 170 -3.24 -23.55 -14.01
N VAL A 171 -3.09 -22.57 -13.12
CA VAL A 171 -3.01 -22.76 -11.68
C VAL A 171 -3.81 -21.67 -10.97
N ILE A 172 -4.63 -22.06 -10.00
CA ILE A 172 -5.25 -21.14 -9.04
C ILE A 172 -4.70 -21.46 -7.65
N ALA A 173 -4.13 -20.49 -6.95
CA ALA A 173 -3.60 -20.67 -5.61
C ALA A 173 -4.32 -19.76 -4.61
N ILE A 174 -4.84 -20.35 -3.54
CA ILE A 174 -5.66 -19.66 -2.53
C ILE A 174 -5.06 -19.87 -1.14
N ASN A 175 -5.01 -18.80 -0.37
CA ASN A 175 -4.62 -18.71 1.03
C ASN A 175 -5.74 -18.08 1.87
N LEU A 176 -6.39 -18.92 2.69
CA LEU A 176 -7.45 -18.56 3.62
C LEU A 176 -6.96 -18.53 5.09
N THR A 177 -5.65 -18.44 5.35
CA THR A 177 -5.12 -18.34 6.71
C THR A 177 -5.81 -17.18 7.45
N PRO A 178 -6.33 -17.41 8.67
CA PRO A 178 -7.06 -16.40 9.42
C PRO A 178 -6.16 -15.23 9.83
N GLY A 179 -6.76 -14.06 10.00
CA GLY A 179 -6.03 -12.84 10.43
C GLY A 179 -5.17 -12.20 9.33
N GLN A 180 -5.32 -12.61 8.07
CA GLN A 180 -4.70 -11.92 6.94
C GLN A 180 -5.20 -10.48 6.79
N ASN A 181 -4.35 -9.64 6.18
CA ASN A 181 -4.76 -8.31 5.78
C ASN A 181 -5.92 -8.40 4.77
N PRO A 182 -7.07 -7.72 4.98
CA PRO A 182 -8.18 -7.73 4.04
C PRO A 182 -7.79 -7.38 2.60
N ASN A 183 -6.77 -6.54 2.41
CA ASN A 183 -6.26 -6.17 1.09
C ASN A 183 -5.60 -7.34 0.33
N ASN A 184 -5.28 -8.44 1.01
CA ASN A 184 -4.77 -9.64 0.35
C ASN A 184 -5.83 -10.31 -0.53
N PHE A 185 -7.11 -10.12 -0.20
CA PHE A 185 -8.23 -10.72 -0.92
C PHE A 185 -8.65 -9.93 -2.17
N PHE A 186 -8.20 -8.67 -2.31
CA PHE A 186 -8.54 -7.85 -3.47
C PHE A 186 -8.17 -8.53 -4.81
N PRO A 187 -9.02 -8.45 -5.85
CA PRO A 187 -10.28 -7.69 -5.96
C PRO A 187 -11.49 -8.33 -5.26
N LEU A 188 -11.35 -9.56 -4.78
CA LEU A 188 -12.37 -10.27 -4.02
C LEU A 188 -12.37 -9.84 -2.55
N ASN A 189 -13.20 -10.51 -1.75
CA ASN A 189 -13.17 -10.46 -0.30
C ASN A 189 -13.05 -11.89 0.26
N TYR A 190 -12.95 -12.04 1.58
CA TYR A 190 -12.77 -13.34 2.22
C TYR A 190 -13.90 -14.32 1.89
N GLU A 191 -15.15 -13.86 1.94
CA GLU A 191 -16.34 -14.69 1.68
C GLU A 191 -16.39 -15.14 0.22
N THR A 192 -16.19 -14.23 -0.73
CA THR A 192 -16.20 -14.57 -2.16
C THR A 192 -15.01 -15.46 -2.54
N THR A 193 -13.86 -15.28 -1.91
CA THR A 193 -12.70 -16.19 -2.08
C THR A 193 -13.00 -17.58 -1.52
N THR A 194 -13.72 -17.67 -0.40
CA THR A 194 -14.14 -18.95 0.18
C THR A 194 -15.13 -19.65 -0.74
N SER A 195 -16.15 -18.94 -1.25
CA SER A 195 -17.10 -19.48 -2.23
C SER A 195 -16.42 -19.92 -3.53
N LEU A 196 -15.42 -19.17 -4.01
CA LEU A 196 -14.59 -19.55 -5.15
C LEU A 196 -13.85 -20.87 -4.86
N LYS A 197 -13.22 -21.00 -3.70
CA LYS A 197 -12.57 -22.24 -3.26
C LYS A 197 -13.56 -23.41 -3.23
N ASP A 198 -14.75 -23.25 -2.68
CA ASP A 198 -15.76 -24.31 -2.61
C ASP A 198 -16.21 -24.78 -4.00
N ARG A 199 -16.39 -23.85 -4.94
CA ARG A 199 -16.69 -24.19 -6.34
C ARG A 199 -15.54 -24.92 -7.02
N LEU A 200 -14.29 -24.48 -6.82
CA LEU A 200 -13.12 -25.13 -7.42
C LEU A 200 -12.83 -26.53 -6.85
N LEU A 201 -13.29 -26.83 -5.62
CA LEU A 201 -13.14 -28.16 -5.02
C LEU A 201 -13.98 -29.23 -5.71
N ILE A 202 -15.08 -28.85 -6.36
CA ILE A 202 -15.97 -29.76 -7.09
C ILE A 202 -15.77 -29.68 -8.62
N ASP A 203 -14.88 -28.81 -9.09
CA ASP A 203 -14.61 -28.64 -10.52
C ASP A 203 -13.70 -29.76 -11.05
N PRO A 204 -14.18 -30.62 -11.97
CA PRO A 204 -13.38 -31.71 -12.51
C PRO A 204 -12.19 -31.24 -13.36
N LEU A 205 -12.16 -29.97 -13.79
CA LEU A 205 -11.05 -29.40 -14.56
C LEU A 205 -9.79 -29.19 -13.73
N TYR A 206 -9.88 -29.20 -12.40
CA TYR A 206 -8.74 -28.92 -11.53
C TYR A 206 -8.43 -30.08 -10.57
N LYS A 207 -7.15 -30.44 -10.51
CA LYS A 207 -6.61 -31.28 -9.46
C LYS A 207 -6.21 -30.41 -8.26
N VAL A 208 -6.83 -30.66 -7.11
CA VAL A 208 -6.53 -29.94 -5.88
C VAL A 208 -5.35 -30.56 -5.12
N THR A 209 -4.47 -29.71 -4.59
CA THR A 209 -3.49 -30.06 -3.56
C THR A 209 -3.74 -29.16 -2.36
N LYS A 210 -4.02 -29.76 -1.20
CA LYS A 210 -4.27 -29.04 0.05
C LYS A 210 -3.00 -28.96 0.89
N HIS A 211 -2.80 -27.85 1.57
CA HIS A 211 -1.78 -27.70 2.62
C HIS A 211 -2.48 -27.17 3.87
N GLY A 212 -2.74 -28.07 4.82
CA GLY A 212 -3.68 -27.83 5.92
C GLY A 212 -5.11 -27.54 5.42
N ASP A 213 -5.87 -26.82 6.24
CA ASP A 213 -7.27 -26.46 5.95
C ASP A 213 -7.40 -25.08 5.28
N GLU A 214 -6.30 -24.37 5.13
CA GLU A 214 -6.28 -22.94 4.78
C GLU A 214 -5.70 -22.68 3.38
N LEU A 215 -4.80 -23.53 2.89
CA LEU A 215 -4.04 -23.27 1.67
C LEU A 215 -4.36 -24.32 0.59
N TYR A 216 -4.64 -23.84 -0.62
CA TYR A 216 -5.14 -24.66 -1.72
C TYR A 216 -4.43 -24.33 -3.02
N ILE A 217 -4.01 -25.36 -3.75
CA ILE A 217 -3.48 -25.26 -5.13
C ILE A 217 -4.41 -26.04 -6.03
N PHE A 218 -5.06 -25.38 -6.96
CA PHE A 218 -5.89 -25.97 -8.01
C PHE A 218 -5.09 -25.95 -9.30
N LYS A 219 -4.59 -27.11 -9.74
CA LYS A 219 -3.84 -27.25 -10.98
C LYS A 219 -4.75 -27.79 -12.06
N LYS A 220 -4.86 -27.10 -13.19
CA LYS A 220 -5.69 -27.55 -14.30
C LYS A 220 -5.21 -28.91 -14.81
N ILE A 221 -6.12 -29.86 -14.91
CA ILE A 221 -5.89 -31.16 -15.56
C ILE A 221 -5.91 -30.86 -17.06
N LYS A 222 -4.80 -31.16 -17.76
CA LYS A 222 -4.66 -30.90 -19.19
C LYS A 222 -5.85 -31.40 -19.98
#